data_AF-A0A1V5WAK1-F1
#
_entry.id   AF-A0A1V5WAK1-F1
#
_cell.length_a   1.000
_cell.length_b   1.000
_cell.length_c   1.000
_cell.angle_alpha   90.00
_cell.angle_beta   90.00
_cell.angle_gamma   90.00
#
_symmetry.space_group_name_H-M   'P 1'
#
loop_
_entity.id
_entity.type
_entity.pdbx_description
1 polymer ?
#
loop_
_entity_poly.entity_id
_entity_poly.type
_entity_poly.pdbx_seq_one_letter_code
_entity_poly.pdbx_strand_id
1 'polypeptide(L)'
;MRDFPLAAALRPLQRAVRRYDALHGAAWGSAIGLTLALLLALAARLAPLWSRSTLLVHLGPLLLCPLGGALWGGWRPRPVIEQLRRLERATGLAERLSTAWELHAGSITSSPALREAQGAETARALQGLDPRRAFPLRLSPAAAILNGALLLAVLAALFIPNPQERVLAERAALQQAAARQAEELAAQMEAVRELPALSSAERERLLQSLETARQVLLDPHAAPEARQAALLEAEQQLAGLRQAQEDAARQLQTALAAAPTEAPTERTQALLAALQRGDLAAAETAARQLAEGEALSSEEQAALNAALAQLAEAAQAVDPELAETLAAAATARDAGEATAALQALAGELAQQQQERAAEEAQLAGLQAGLQNGREQLAAAQQAATGEGGFPQPGRGAAQHSEDSGSAAPYGPSASARLQGAGSEITLPRAVVNGDTSSTGPGAETAARVPYYEVYPTYAEAAAAALSRQPLPPGLRASIHSYFSALAPADAATP
;
A
#
# COMPACT_ATOMS: atom_id res chain seq x y z
N MET A 1 18.23 -65.24 2.95
CA MET A 1 19.32 -65.18 3.95
C MET A 1 18.94 -65.75 5.32
N ARG A 2 17.65 -65.90 5.67
CA ARG A 2 17.24 -66.37 7.01
C ARG A 2 17.73 -67.79 7.33
N ASP A 3 17.87 -68.65 6.31
CA ASP A 3 18.27 -70.06 6.49
C ASP A 3 19.77 -70.32 6.29
N PHE A 4 20.57 -69.26 6.10
CA PHE A 4 22.00 -69.38 5.86
C PHE A 4 22.78 -69.55 7.18
N PRO A 5 23.62 -70.60 7.32
CA PRO A 5 24.28 -70.92 8.58
C PRO A 5 25.20 -69.81 9.12
N LEU A 6 25.74 -68.96 8.23
CA LEU A 6 26.62 -67.83 8.61
C LEU A 6 25.86 -66.52 8.81
N ALA A 7 24.53 -66.52 8.76
CA ALA A 7 23.71 -65.31 8.85
C ALA A 7 23.96 -64.52 10.15
N ALA A 8 24.19 -65.20 11.28
CA ALA A 8 24.48 -64.56 12.57
C ALA A 8 25.83 -63.82 12.56
N ALA A 9 26.87 -64.45 12.01
CA ALA A 9 28.22 -63.87 11.89
C ALA A 9 28.27 -62.67 10.93
N LEU A 10 27.37 -62.62 9.94
CA LEU A 10 27.29 -61.52 8.97
C LEU A 10 26.52 -60.29 9.47
N ARG A 11 25.65 -60.41 10.48
CA ARG A 11 24.86 -59.28 11.01
C ARG A 11 25.70 -58.04 11.36
N PRO A 12 26.83 -58.13 12.09
CA PRO A 12 27.63 -56.93 12.42
C PRO A 12 28.21 -56.25 11.18
N LEU A 13 28.68 -57.03 10.19
CA LEU A 13 29.19 -56.51 8.91
C LEU A 13 28.07 -55.87 8.08
N GLN A 14 26.91 -56.50 7.99
CA GLN A 14 25.74 -55.93 7.31
C GLN A 14 25.25 -54.63 7.96
N ARG A 15 25.28 -54.54 9.30
CA ARG A 15 24.98 -53.30 10.02
C ARG A 15 26.02 -52.21 9.73
N ALA A 16 27.30 -52.57 9.64
CA ALA A 16 28.37 -51.62 9.29
C ALA A 16 28.19 -51.07 7.86
N VAL A 17 27.88 -51.94 6.88
CA VAL A 17 27.56 -51.52 5.50
C VAL A 17 26.36 -50.60 5.45
N ARG A 18 25.26 -50.93 6.16
CA ARG A 18 24.06 -50.07 6.22
C ARG A 18 24.35 -48.70 6.83
N ARG A 19 25.16 -48.63 7.89
CA ARG A 19 25.58 -47.35 8.48
C ARG A 19 26.46 -46.53 7.53
N TYR A 20 27.36 -47.19 6.81
CA TYR A 20 28.21 -46.56 5.80
C TYR A 20 27.40 -46.00 4.63
N ASP A 21 26.48 -46.81 4.07
CA ASP A 21 25.59 -46.39 2.98
C ASP A 21 24.59 -45.32 3.46
N ALA A 22 24.11 -45.39 4.71
CA ALA A 22 23.28 -44.34 5.32
C ALA A 22 24.05 -43.02 5.49
N LEU A 23 25.33 -43.06 5.89
CA LEU A 23 26.16 -41.85 6.01
C LEU A 23 26.39 -41.18 4.64
N HIS A 24 26.69 -41.96 3.60
CA HIS A 24 26.85 -41.43 2.24
C HIS A 24 25.51 -40.96 1.66
N GLY A 25 24.43 -41.68 1.94
CA GLY A 25 23.07 -41.27 1.59
C GLY A 25 22.69 -39.95 2.26
N ALA A 26 23.03 -39.77 3.55
CA ALA A 26 22.82 -38.51 4.27
C ALA A 26 23.60 -37.34 3.65
N ALA A 27 24.84 -37.57 3.22
CA ALA A 27 25.66 -36.55 2.58
C ALA A 27 25.09 -36.10 1.22
N TRP A 28 24.57 -37.03 0.41
CA TRP A 28 23.87 -36.70 -0.84
C TRP A 28 22.51 -36.06 -0.59
N GLY A 29 21.75 -36.56 0.39
CA GLY A 29 20.49 -35.94 0.80
C GLY A 29 20.68 -34.51 1.28
N SER A 30 21.73 -34.26 2.07
CA SER A 30 22.14 -32.92 2.49
C SER A 30 22.49 -32.04 1.28
N ALA A 31 23.28 -32.54 0.32
CA ALA A 31 23.63 -31.79 -0.88
C ALA A 31 22.39 -31.40 -1.70
N ILE A 32 21.42 -32.33 -1.86
CA ILE A 32 20.15 -32.06 -2.54
C ILE A 32 19.34 -30.99 -1.79
N GLY A 33 19.18 -31.14 -0.47
CA GLY A 33 18.45 -30.19 0.36
C GLY A 33 19.07 -28.80 0.33
N LEU A 34 20.39 -28.69 0.44
CA LEU A 34 21.12 -27.43 0.35
C LEU A 34 21.05 -26.80 -1.05
N THR A 35 21.08 -27.61 -2.10
CA THR A 35 20.93 -27.12 -3.48
C THR A 35 19.53 -26.54 -3.71
N LEU A 36 18.48 -27.24 -3.25
CA LEU A 36 17.10 -26.75 -3.31
C LEU A 36 16.93 -25.47 -2.46
N ALA A 37 17.52 -25.44 -1.27
CA ALA A 37 17.50 -24.25 -0.40
C ALA A 37 18.18 -23.05 -1.07
N LEU A 38 19.32 -23.28 -1.72
CA LEU A 38 20.03 -22.25 -2.47
C LEU A 38 19.20 -21.73 -3.64
N LEU A 39 18.59 -22.62 -4.43
CA LEU A 39 17.70 -22.22 -5.53
C LEU A 39 16.51 -21.39 -5.03
N LEU A 40 15.90 -21.78 -3.92
CA LEU A 40 14.78 -21.05 -3.31
C LEU A 40 15.23 -19.65 -2.83
N ALA A 41 16.40 -19.56 -2.19
CA ALA A 41 16.96 -18.30 -1.73
C ALA A 41 17.34 -17.37 -2.89
N LEU A 42 17.86 -17.90 -4.01
CA LEU A 42 18.10 -17.12 -5.22
C LEU A 42 16.79 -16.66 -5.87
N ALA A 43 15.78 -17.52 -5.94
CA ALA A 43 14.48 -17.18 -6.50
C ALA A 43 13.81 -16.02 -5.74
N ALA A 44 13.86 -16.07 -4.40
CA ALA A 44 13.35 -15.01 -3.52
C ALA A 44 14.13 -13.68 -3.62
N ARG A 45 15.30 -13.67 -4.28
CA ARG A 45 16.11 -12.48 -4.55
C ARG A 45 15.88 -11.92 -5.96
N LEU A 46 15.41 -12.75 -6.88
CA LEU A 46 15.09 -12.37 -8.27
C LEU A 46 13.64 -11.98 -8.45
N ALA A 47 12.71 -12.51 -7.64
CA ALA A 47 11.30 -12.14 -7.65
C ALA A 47 10.72 -11.92 -6.23
N PRO A 48 9.93 -10.84 -6.01
CA PRO A 48 9.34 -10.52 -4.71
C PRO A 48 8.19 -11.50 -4.38
N LEU A 49 8.56 -12.73 -4.07
CA LEU A 49 7.64 -13.85 -3.83
C LEU A 49 7.31 -14.00 -2.36
N TRP A 50 8.34 -13.98 -1.50
CA TRP A 50 8.22 -14.30 -0.08
C TRP A 50 9.07 -13.38 0.79
N SER A 51 8.54 -13.03 1.95
CA SER A 51 9.30 -12.40 3.03
C SER A 51 10.29 -13.40 3.64
N ARG A 52 11.31 -12.88 4.32
CA ARG A 52 12.32 -13.71 5.00
C ARG A 52 11.72 -14.74 5.95
N SER A 53 10.66 -14.39 6.69
CA SER A 53 10.00 -15.31 7.63
C SER A 53 9.33 -16.47 6.90
N THR A 54 8.61 -16.20 5.82
CA THR A 54 7.95 -17.21 5.00
C THR A 54 8.98 -18.09 4.28
N LEU A 55 10.10 -17.52 3.82
CA LEU A 55 11.21 -18.29 3.25
C LEU A 55 11.77 -19.31 4.26
N LEU A 56 11.99 -18.92 5.51
CA LEU A 56 12.48 -19.83 6.56
C LEU A 56 11.52 -21.00 6.82
N VAL A 57 10.20 -20.76 6.75
CA VAL A 57 9.19 -21.82 6.86
C VAL A 57 9.34 -22.83 5.72
N HIS A 58 9.56 -22.37 4.49
CA HIS A 58 9.77 -23.26 3.33
C HIS A 58 11.12 -23.98 3.34
N LEU A 59 12.15 -23.40 3.97
CA LEU A 59 13.45 -24.05 4.16
C LEU A 59 13.42 -25.17 5.21
N GLY A 60 12.53 -25.08 6.20
CA GLY A 60 12.42 -26.06 7.30
C GLY A 60 12.34 -27.52 6.84
N PRO A 61 11.42 -27.89 5.93
CA PRO A 61 11.32 -29.25 5.40
C PRO A 61 12.60 -29.77 4.70
N LEU A 62 13.40 -28.89 4.09
CA LEU A 62 14.64 -29.28 3.41
C LEU A 62 15.70 -29.81 4.38
N LEU A 63 15.61 -29.46 5.67
CA LEU A 63 16.46 -30.03 6.72
C LEU A 63 16.20 -31.53 6.95
N LEU A 64 15.10 -32.09 6.43
CA LEU A 64 14.79 -33.52 6.47
C LEU A 64 15.41 -34.31 5.31
N CYS A 65 15.92 -33.65 4.26
CA CYS A 65 16.60 -34.32 3.15
C CYS A 65 17.79 -35.21 3.56
N PRO A 66 18.68 -34.85 4.52
CA PRO A 66 19.71 -35.77 5.01
C PRO A 66 19.12 -37.01 5.68
N LEU A 67 18.01 -36.89 6.41
CA LEU A 67 17.32 -38.04 7.00
C LEU A 67 16.75 -38.96 5.91
N GLY A 68 16.06 -38.39 4.91
CA GLY A 68 15.54 -39.14 3.76
C GLY A 68 16.65 -39.84 2.98
N GLY A 69 17.77 -39.15 2.74
CA GLY A 69 18.96 -39.72 2.12
C GLY A 69 19.58 -40.85 2.94
N ALA A 70 19.64 -40.71 4.27
CA ALA A 70 20.14 -41.74 5.17
C ALA A 70 19.26 -42.99 5.16
N LEU A 71 17.94 -42.81 5.20
CA LEU A 71 16.96 -43.90 5.12
C LEU A 71 17.07 -44.63 3.77
N TRP A 72 17.11 -43.87 2.67
CA TRP A 72 17.29 -44.43 1.33
C TRP A 72 18.61 -45.19 1.21
N GLY A 73 19.73 -44.61 1.65
CA GLY A 73 21.04 -45.25 1.62
C GLY A 73 21.11 -46.52 2.47
N GLY A 74 20.56 -46.50 3.69
CA GLY A 74 20.61 -47.60 4.63
C GLY A 74 19.60 -48.73 4.39
N TRP A 75 18.48 -48.46 3.71
CA TRP A 75 17.40 -49.42 3.46
C TRP A 75 17.19 -49.79 2.00
N ARG A 76 17.98 -49.27 1.05
CA ARG A 76 17.90 -49.67 -0.35
C ARG A 76 18.03 -51.19 -0.49
N PRO A 77 17.01 -51.89 -1.04
CA PRO A 77 17.11 -53.32 -1.27
C PRO A 77 18.18 -53.58 -2.33
N ARG A 78 19.16 -54.43 -1.99
CA ARG A 78 20.16 -54.93 -2.93
C ARG A 78 20.08 -56.45 -3.00
N PRO A 79 20.28 -57.07 -4.18
CA PRO A 79 20.32 -58.52 -4.29
C PRO A 79 21.40 -59.10 -3.37
N VAL A 80 21.10 -60.24 -2.76
CA VAL A 80 21.94 -60.89 -1.74
C VAL A 80 23.38 -61.10 -2.25
N ILE A 81 23.53 -61.58 -3.48
CA ILE A 81 24.85 -61.88 -4.05
C ILE A 81 25.73 -60.62 -4.23
N GLU A 82 25.13 -59.48 -4.57
CA GLU A 82 25.86 -58.22 -4.72
C GLU A 82 26.36 -57.71 -3.36
N GLN A 83 25.55 -57.86 -2.32
CA GLN A 83 25.96 -57.51 -0.95
C GLN A 83 27.13 -58.37 -0.47
N LEU A 84 27.10 -59.69 -0.75
CA LEU A 84 28.18 -60.60 -0.39
C LEU A 84 29.46 -60.26 -1.16
N ARG A 85 29.40 -60.07 -2.47
CA ARG A 85 30.58 -59.67 -3.28
C ARG A 85 31.15 -58.31 -2.88
N ARG A 86 30.31 -57.38 -2.43
CA ARG A 86 30.76 -56.07 -1.91
C ARG A 86 31.49 -56.24 -0.57
N LEU A 87 30.95 -57.06 0.33
CA LEU A 87 31.60 -57.40 1.60
C LEU A 87 32.94 -58.07 1.35
N GLU A 88 33.02 -59.03 0.42
CA GLU A 88 34.26 -59.72 0.07
C GLU A 88 35.32 -58.78 -0.47
N ARG A 89 34.96 -57.88 -1.39
CA ARG A 89 35.90 -56.87 -1.92
C ARG A 89 36.43 -55.93 -0.85
N ALA A 90 35.61 -55.56 0.14
CA ALA A 90 36.02 -54.67 1.22
C ALA A 90 36.85 -55.37 2.32
N THR A 91 36.73 -56.70 2.45
CA THR A 91 37.36 -57.48 3.53
C THR A 91 38.43 -58.45 3.06
N GLY A 92 38.62 -58.60 1.74
CA GLY A 92 39.63 -59.48 1.15
C GLY A 92 39.32 -60.98 1.27
N LEU A 93 38.05 -61.37 1.42
CA LEU A 93 37.63 -62.76 1.69
C LEU A 93 37.77 -63.75 0.50
N ALA A 94 38.40 -63.35 -0.62
CA ALA A 94 38.75 -64.22 -1.74
C ALA A 94 37.64 -65.22 -2.17
N GLU A 95 36.42 -64.71 -2.43
CA GLU A 95 35.24 -65.46 -2.89
C GLU A 95 34.65 -66.49 -1.90
N ARG A 96 35.26 -66.67 -0.73
CA ARG A 96 34.84 -67.66 0.27
C ARG A 96 33.38 -67.52 0.68
N LEU A 97 32.90 -66.29 0.80
CA LEU A 97 31.56 -65.96 1.28
C LEU A 97 30.49 -66.08 0.18
N SER A 98 30.79 -65.71 -1.06
CA SER A 98 29.91 -65.90 -2.22
C SER A 98 29.81 -67.38 -2.59
N THR A 99 30.92 -68.12 -2.62
CA THR A 99 30.92 -69.57 -2.85
C THR A 99 30.17 -70.32 -1.75
N ALA A 100 30.34 -69.97 -0.47
CA ALA A 100 29.58 -70.57 0.62
C ALA A 100 28.07 -70.33 0.49
N TRP A 101 27.66 -69.14 0.01
CA TRP A 101 26.26 -68.83 -0.26
C TRP A 101 25.72 -69.61 -1.46
N GLU A 102 26.46 -69.71 -2.56
CA GLU A 102 26.08 -70.42 -3.77
C GLU A 102 25.95 -71.95 -3.54
N LEU A 103 26.84 -72.54 -2.74
CA LEU A 103 26.75 -73.94 -2.29
C LEU A 103 25.54 -74.21 -1.39
N HIS A 104 25.14 -73.22 -0.57
CA HIS A 104 23.95 -73.31 0.28
C HIS A 104 22.66 -73.10 -0.52
N ALA A 105 22.66 -72.17 -1.47
CA ALA A 105 21.54 -71.86 -2.36
C ALA A 105 21.32 -72.95 -3.44
N GLY A 106 22.24 -73.91 -3.56
CA GLY A 106 22.15 -75.00 -4.53
C GLY A 106 22.51 -74.61 -5.96
N SER A 107 23.10 -73.43 -6.16
CA SER A 107 23.58 -73.00 -7.50
C SER A 107 24.86 -73.71 -7.92
N ILE A 108 25.63 -74.22 -6.95
CA ILE A 108 26.79 -75.09 -7.17
C ILE A 108 26.56 -76.40 -6.39
N THR A 109 26.76 -77.54 -7.05
CA THR A 109 26.65 -78.87 -6.42
C THR A 109 28.02 -79.35 -5.93
N SER A 110 28.11 -79.81 -4.69
CA SER A 110 29.32 -80.39 -4.09
C SER A 110 28.97 -81.39 -2.99
N SER A 111 29.94 -82.22 -2.59
CA SER A 111 29.72 -83.22 -1.53
C SER A 111 29.36 -82.55 -0.18
N PRO A 112 28.58 -83.21 0.69
CA PRO A 112 28.23 -82.67 2.01
C PRO A 112 29.45 -82.25 2.84
N ALA A 113 30.52 -83.05 2.82
CA ALA A 113 31.75 -82.77 3.55
C ALA A 113 32.48 -81.51 3.06
N LEU A 114 32.54 -81.28 1.74
CA LEU A 114 33.13 -80.06 1.18
C LEU A 114 32.30 -78.81 1.51
N ARG A 115 30.96 -78.92 1.52
CA ARG A 115 30.09 -77.80 1.91
C ARG A 115 30.28 -77.41 3.37
N GLU A 116 30.42 -78.39 4.26
CA GLU A 116 30.67 -78.16 5.68
C GLU A 116 32.07 -77.56 5.91
N ALA A 117 33.09 -78.08 5.23
CA ALA A 117 34.46 -77.55 5.29
C ALA A 117 34.53 -76.08 4.82
N GLN A 118 33.88 -75.75 3.70
CA GLN A 118 33.79 -74.38 3.17
C GLN A 118 33.06 -73.45 4.15
N GLY A 119 31.97 -73.93 4.77
CA GLY A 119 31.22 -73.18 5.78
C GLY A 119 32.05 -72.88 7.02
N ALA A 120 32.76 -73.88 7.55
CA ALA A 120 33.62 -73.74 8.72
C ALA A 120 34.84 -72.84 8.47
N GLU A 121 35.42 -72.91 7.28
CA GLU A 121 36.52 -72.04 6.85
C GLU A 121 36.07 -70.58 6.71
N THR A 122 34.91 -70.35 6.09
CA THR A 122 34.31 -69.01 5.95
C THR A 122 33.95 -68.43 7.33
N ALA A 123 33.43 -69.25 8.24
CA ALA A 123 33.13 -68.84 9.62
C ALA A 123 34.37 -68.37 10.37
N ARG A 124 35.48 -69.12 10.28
CA ARG A 124 36.77 -68.75 10.89
C ARG A 124 37.32 -67.45 10.31
N ALA A 125 37.25 -67.27 8.98
CA ALA A 125 37.67 -66.04 8.33
C ALA A 125 36.83 -64.82 8.77
N LEU A 126 35.52 -64.99 8.99
CA LEU A 126 34.63 -63.92 9.47
C LEU A 126 34.92 -63.48 10.91
N GLN A 127 35.39 -64.37 11.78
CA GLN A 127 35.68 -64.06 13.20
C GLN A 127 36.87 -63.11 13.37
N GLY A 128 37.82 -63.10 12.43
CA GLY A 128 39.00 -62.23 12.47
C GLY A 128 38.80 -60.82 11.89
N LEU A 129 37.61 -60.50 11.38
CA LEU A 129 37.35 -59.24 10.71
C LEU A 129 36.78 -58.18 11.66
N ASP A 130 37.37 -56.98 11.62
CA ASP A 130 36.86 -55.79 12.30
C ASP A 130 35.86 -55.04 11.40
N PRO A 131 34.54 -55.00 11.73
CA PRO A 131 33.54 -54.35 10.88
C PRO A 131 33.78 -52.84 10.71
N ARG A 132 34.39 -52.20 11.72
CA ARG A 132 34.69 -50.75 11.72
C ARG A 132 35.85 -50.38 10.81
N ARG A 133 36.79 -51.31 10.58
CA ARG A 133 37.94 -51.09 9.69
C ARG A 133 37.56 -51.34 8.23
N ALA A 134 36.71 -52.33 7.97
CA ALA A 134 36.22 -52.64 6.63
C ALA A 134 35.30 -51.53 6.06
N PHE A 135 34.49 -50.87 6.91
CA PHE A 135 33.60 -49.78 6.51
C PHE A 135 33.75 -48.59 7.48
N PRO A 136 34.77 -47.75 7.31
CA PRO A 136 35.00 -46.62 8.19
C PRO A 136 33.89 -45.57 8.02
N LEU A 137 33.40 -45.03 9.15
CA LEU A 137 32.42 -43.94 9.17
C LEU A 137 33.09 -42.59 8.87
N ARG A 138 33.63 -42.44 7.66
CA ARG A 138 34.25 -41.21 7.17
C ARG A 138 33.48 -40.71 5.96
N LEU A 139 33.16 -39.41 5.96
CA LEU A 139 32.65 -38.72 4.78
C LEU A 139 33.79 -38.60 3.75
N SER A 140 33.46 -38.69 2.46
CA SER A 140 34.45 -38.37 1.44
C SER A 140 34.81 -36.88 1.51
N PRO A 141 36.08 -36.50 1.33
CA PRO A 141 36.50 -35.10 1.40
C PRO A 141 35.76 -34.24 0.36
N ALA A 142 35.49 -34.79 -0.83
CA ALA A 142 34.69 -34.13 -1.86
C ALA A 142 33.25 -33.85 -1.39
N ALA A 143 32.59 -34.79 -0.74
CA ALA A 143 31.23 -34.57 -0.23
C ALA A 143 31.22 -33.55 0.93
N ALA A 144 32.24 -33.57 1.79
CA ALA A 144 32.40 -32.58 2.85
C ALA A 144 32.63 -31.17 2.30
N ILE A 145 33.51 -31.02 1.30
CA ILE A 145 33.77 -29.75 0.63
C ILE A 145 32.51 -29.25 -0.09
N LEU A 146 31.82 -30.11 -0.83
CA LEU A 146 30.58 -29.74 -1.54
C LEU A 146 29.50 -29.26 -0.57
N ASN A 147 29.22 -30.03 0.49
CA ASN A 147 28.22 -29.64 1.49
C ASN A 147 28.64 -28.37 2.24
N GLY A 148 29.92 -28.22 2.57
CA GLY A 148 30.45 -27.01 3.20
C GLY A 148 30.32 -25.78 2.32
N ALA A 149 30.63 -25.89 1.02
CA ALA A 149 30.48 -24.82 0.04
C ALA A 149 29.00 -24.44 -0.17
N LEU A 150 28.12 -25.43 -0.31
CA LEU A 150 26.67 -25.20 -0.43
C LEU A 150 26.09 -24.55 0.82
N LEU A 151 26.49 -25.01 2.01
CA LEU A 151 26.06 -24.42 3.28
C LEU A 151 26.51 -22.96 3.37
N LEU A 152 27.77 -22.67 3.03
CA LEU A 152 28.29 -21.31 3.04
C LEU A 152 27.57 -20.42 2.01
N ALA A 153 27.24 -20.93 0.83
CA ALA A 153 26.46 -20.21 -0.17
C ALA A 153 25.03 -19.91 0.30
N VAL A 154 24.35 -20.86 0.94
CA VAL A 154 23.01 -20.64 1.54
C VAL A 154 23.09 -19.61 2.65
N LEU A 155 24.08 -19.71 3.55
CA LEU A 155 24.28 -18.73 4.61
C LEU A 155 24.55 -17.33 4.02
N ALA A 156 25.42 -17.21 3.03
CA ALA A 156 25.65 -15.94 2.35
C ALA A 156 24.36 -15.38 1.74
N ALA A 157 23.54 -16.21 1.08
CA ALA A 157 22.27 -15.80 0.51
C ALA A 157 21.24 -15.34 1.57
N LEU A 158 21.28 -15.90 2.78
CA LEU A 158 20.38 -15.52 3.90
C LEU A 158 20.86 -14.29 4.69
N PHE A 159 22.17 -14.04 4.74
CA PHE A 159 22.76 -12.92 5.47
C PHE A 159 22.89 -11.65 4.62
N ILE A 160 23.04 -11.78 3.31
CA ILE A 160 23.03 -10.63 2.40
C ILE A 160 21.60 -10.07 2.37
N PRO A 161 21.40 -8.76 2.63
CA PRO A 161 20.08 -8.15 2.58
C PRO A 161 19.41 -8.41 1.22
N ASN A 162 18.19 -8.94 1.27
CA ASN A 162 17.38 -9.14 0.07
C ASN A 162 16.78 -7.78 -0.34
N PRO A 163 17.12 -7.22 -1.52
CA PRO A 163 16.53 -5.96 -1.98
C PRO A 163 15.01 -6.05 -2.10
N GLN A 164 14.48 -7.25 -2.35
CA GLN A 164 13.05 -7.48 -2.55
C GLN A 164 12.24 -7.47 -1.25
N GLU A 165 12.90 -7.59 -0.10
CA GLU A 165 12.24 -7.44 1.20
C GLU A 165 11.69 -6.02 1.36
N ARG A 166 12.38 -5.01 0.80
CA ARG A 166 11.91 -3.62 0.82
C ARG A 166 10.63 -3.48 0.01
N VAL A 167 10.62 -3.99 -1.22
CA VAL A 167 9.44 -3.97 -2.10
C VAL A 167 8.26 -4.71 -1.47
N LEU A 168 8.49 -5.85 -0.82
CA LEU A 168 7.44 -6.59 -0.10
C LEU A 168 6.93 -5.82 1.12
N ALA A 169 7.82 -5.17 1.87
CA ALA A 169 7.44 -4.34 3.02
C ALA A 169 6.66 -3.09 2.57
N GLU A 170 7.06 -2.44 1.48
CA GLU A 170 6.37 -1.30 0.87
C GLU A 170 4.97 -1.69 0.41
N ARG A 171 4.83 -2.83 -0.29
CA ARG A 171 3.52 -3.38 -0.68
C ARG A 171 2.65 -3.71 0.53
N ALA A 172 3.22 -4.31 1.56
CA ALA A 172 2.50 -4.63 2.78
C ALA A 172 2.06 -3.38 3.55
N ALA A 173 2.90 -2.34 3.61
CA ALA A 173 2.57 -1.06 4.25
C ALA A 173 1.43 -0.35 3.50
N LEU A 174 1.48 -0.33 2.17
CA LEU A 174 0.39 0.17 1.32
C LEU A 174 -0.92 -0.59 1.53
N GLN A 175 -0.87 -1.92 1.57
CA GLN A 175 -2.06 -2.74 1.84
C GLN A 175 -2.61 -2.50 3.24
N GLN A 176 -1.74 -2.32 4.25
CA GLN A 176 -2.19 -2.00 5.61
C GLN A 176 -2.82 -0.62 5.69
N ALA A 177 -2.26 0.39 5.02
CA ALA A 177 -2.85 1.72 4.94
C ALA A 177 -4.22 1.68 4.25
N ALA A 178 -4.33 0.97 3.12
CA ALA A 178 -5.61 0.77 2.43
C ALA A 178 -6.64 0.01 3.28
N ALA A 179 -6.22 -1.00 4.05
CA ALA A 179 -7.09 -1.75 4.94
C ALA A 179 -7.63 -0.88 6.10
N ARG A 180 -6.77 -0.06 6.72
CA ARG A 180 -7.20 0.92 7.73
C ARG A 180 -8.21 1.91 7.14
N GLN A 181 -7.93 2.41 5.95
CA GLN A 181 -8.86 3.30 5.27
C GLN A 181 -10.20 2.62 4.99
N ALA A 182 -10.20 1.35 4.60
CA ALA A 182 -11.42 0.58 4.38
C ALA A 182 -12.23 0.36 5.67
N GLU A 183 -11.57 0.23 6.83
CA GLU A 183 -12.22 0.17 8.14
C GLU A 183 -12.82 1.52 8.54
N GLU A 184 -12.10 2.63 8.33
CA GLU A 184 -12.62 3.98 8.55
C GLU A 184 -13.83 4.28 7.65
N LEU A 185 -13.75 3.87 6.38
CA LEU A 185 -14.86 3.99 5.43
C LEU A 185 -16.08 3.19 5.88
N ALA A 186 -15.88 1.98 6.44
CA ALA A 186 -16.97 1.17 6.96
C ALA A 186 -17.66 1.85 8.16
N ALA A 187 -16.90 2.50 9.04
CA ALA A 187 -17.46 3.29 10.14
C ALA A 187 -18.25 4.51 9.63
N GLN A 188 -17.73 5.19 8.62
CA GLN A 188 -18.42 6.31 7.95
C GLN A 188 -19.72 5.86 7.27
N MET A 189 -19.73 4.69 6.62
CA MET A 189 -20.93 4.11 6.03
C MET A 189 -22.01 3.81 7.07
N GLU A 190 -21.64 3.37 8.27
CA GLU A 190 -22.60 3.14 9.35
C GLU A 190 -23.21 4.46 9.85
N ALA A 191 -22.39 5.52 9.99
CA ALA A 191 -22.90 6.86 10.29
C ALA A 191 -23.88 7.39 9.22
N VAL A 192 -23.61 7.10 7.93
CA VAL A 192 -24.51 7.42 6.81
C VAL A 192 -25.81 6.63 6.85
N ARG A 193 -25.82 5.41 7.40
CA ARG A 193 -27.05 4.61 7.55
C ARG A 193 -27.95 5.18 8.64
N GLU A 194 -27.36 5.62 9.75
CA GLU A 194 -28.07 6.17 10.90
C GLU A 194 -28.57 7.59 10.67
N LEU A 195 -28.00 8.32 9.70
CA LEU A 195 -28.45 9.64 9.25
C LEU A 195 -29.92 9.60 8.78
N PRO A 196 -30.89 10.17 9.52
CA PRO A 196 -32.30 10.10 9.14
C PRO A 196 -32.63 11.04 7.98
N ALA A 197 -31.82 12.07 7.75
CA ALA A 197 -32.13 13.21 6.88
C ALA A 197 -31.89 13.00 5.37
N LEU A 198 -31.03 12.06 4.97
CA LEU A 198 -30.83 11.74 3.56
C LEU A 198 -32.04 11.00 3.01
N SER A 199 -32.53 11.38 1.82
CA SER A 199 -33.55 10.60 1.13
C SER A 199 -33.04 9.17 0.93
N SER A 200 -33.96 8.19 0.93
CA SER A 200 -33.58 6.77 0.77
C SER A 200 -32.74 6.54 -0.49
N ALA A 201 -33.10 7.19 -1.59
CA ALA A 201 -32.39 7.10 -2.86
C ALA A 201 -30.99 7.73 -2.83
N GLU A 202 -30.80 8.89 -2.19
CA GLU A 202 -29.49 9.53 -2.08
C GLU A 202 -28.56 8.75 -1.14
N ARG A 203 -29.11 8.26 -0.02
CA ARG A 203 -28.40 7.41 0.94
C ARG A 203 -27.89 6.14 0.28
N GLU A 204 -28.73 5.45 -0.47
CA GLU A 204 -28.34 4.23 -1.18
C GLU A 204 -27.23 4.48 -2.21
N ARG A 205 -27.32 5.58 -2.98
CA ARG A 205 -26.27 5.95 -3.95
C ARG A 205 -24.93 6.24 -3.28
N LEU A 206 -24.94 7.02 -2.19
CA LEU A 206 -23.74 7.33 -1.43
C LEU A 206 -23.13 6.08 -0.78
N LEU A 207 -23.95 5.21 -0.19
CA LEU A 207 -23.49 3.95 0.38
C LEU A 207 -22.91 3.02 -0.69
N GLN A 208 -23.47 3.01 -1.89
CA GLN A 208 -22.98 2.19 -2.99
C GLN A 208 -21.61 2.64 -3.48
N SER A 209 -21.36 3.95 -3.59
CA SER A 209 -20.04 4.46 -3.98
C SER A 209 -18.99 4.26 -2.89
N LEU A 210 -19.36 4.47 -1.62
CA LEU A 210 -18.48 4.15 -0.49
C LEU A 210 -18.14 2.66 -0.44
N GLU A 211 -19.12 1.76 -0.64
CA GLU A 211 -18.84 0.32 -0.67
C GLU A 211 -17.95 -0.06 -1.86
N THR A 212 -18.14 0.56 -3.03
CA THR A 212 -17.27 0.35 -4.19
C THR A 212 -15.84 0.78 -3.89
N ALA A 213 -15.65 1.95 -3.27
CA ALA A 213 -14.34 2.42 -2.84
C ALA A 213 -13.71 1.47 -1.81
N ARG A 214 -14.49 0.96 -0.84
CA ARG A 214 -14.04 -0.05 0.13
C ARG A 214 -13.55 -1.33 -0.54
N GLN A 215 -14.28 -1.82 -1.53
CA GLN A 215 -13.91 -3.04 -2.26
C GLN A 215 -12.60 -2.85 -3.05
N VAL A 216 -12.43 -1.71 -3.72
CA VAL A 216 -11.18 -1.39 -4.45
C VAL A 216 -10.00 -1.25 -3.48
N LEU A 217 -10.20 -0.68 -2.28
CA LEU A 217 -9.16 -0.58 -1.25
C LEU A 217 -8.71 -1.96 -0.75
N LEU A 218 -9.66 -2.88 -0.55
CA LEU A 218 -9.41 -4.24 -0.06
C LEU A 218 -8.85 -5.19 -1.12
N ASP A 219 -8.97 -4.86 -2.41
CA ASP A 219 -8.42 -5.68 -3.49
C ASP A 219 -6.88 -5.63 -3.46
N PRO A 220 -6.19 -6.77 -3.20
CA PRO A 220 -4.73 -6.84 -3.20
C PRO A 220 -4.13 -6.59 -4.59
N HIS A 221 -4.90 -6.74 -5.66
CA HIS A 221 -4.48 -6.56 -7.05
C HIS A 221 -4.80 -5.18 -7.61
N ALA A 222 -5.58 -4.37 -6.91
CA ALA A 222 -5.87 -3.02 -7.35
C ALA A 222 -4.59 -2.18 -7.46
N ALA A 223 -4.49 -1.44 -8.56
CA ALA A 223 -3.44 -0.44 -8.74
C ALA A 223 -3.61 0.68 -7.71
N PRO A 224 -2.51 1.31 -7.24
CA PRO A 224 -2.61 2.42 -6.28
C PRO A 224 -3.42 3.60 -6.84
N GLU A 225 -3.34 3.86 -8.15
CA GLU A 225 -4.14 4.88 -8.83
C GLU A 225 -5.63 4.54 -8.79
N ALA A 226 -6.00 3.27 -8.93
CA ALA A 226 -7.39 2.82 -8.84
C ALA A 226 -7.97 3.03 -7.43
N ARG A 227 -7.17 2.78 -6.38
CA ARG A 227 -7.59 3.05 -4.99
C ARG A 227 -7.85 4.54 -4.74
N GLN A 228 -6.97 5.41 -5.24
CA GLN A 228 -7.16 6.86 -5.13
C GLN A 228 -8.36 7.34 -5.94
N ALA A 229 -8.55 6.82 -7.15
CA ALA A 229 -9.68 7.17 -8.01
C ALA A 229 -11.02 6.80 -7.36
N ALA A 230 -11.10 5.63 -6.72
CA ALA A 230 -12.32 5.21 -6.04
C ALA A 230 -12.68 6.09 -4.84
N LEU A 231 -11.68 6.54 -4.06
CA LEU A 231 -11.88 7.52 -3.00
C LEU A 231 -12.31 8.89 -3.55
N LEU A 232 -11.70 9.34 -4.65
CA LEU A 232 -12.06 10.61 -5.31
C LEU A 232 -13.49 10.58 -5.85
N GLU A 233 -13.92 9.46 -6.43
CA GLU A 233 -15.28 9.30 -6.92
C GLU A 233 -16.31 9.38 -5.77
N ALA A 234 -16.02 8.74 -4.64
CA ALA A 234 -16.85 8.86 -3.45
C ALA A 234 -16.88 10.31 -2.91
N GLU A 235 -15.73 11.00 -2.89
CA GLU A 235 -15.64 12.41 -2.51
C GLU A 235 -16.47 13.31 -3.44
N GLN A 236 -16.41 13.09 -4.75
CA GLN A 236 -17.18 13.86 -5.74
C GLN A 236 -18.69 13.67 -5.58
N GLN A 237 -19.15 12.45 -5.29
CA GLN A 237 -20.57 12.20 -5.03
C GLN A 237 -21.05 12.91 -3.76
N LEU A 238 -20.24 12.87 -2.70
CA LEU A 238 -20.54 13.59 -1.46
C LEU A 238 -20.55 15.12 -1.69
N ALA A 239 -19.58 15.64 -2.42
CA ALA A 239 -19.52 17.06 -2.77
C ALA A 239 -20.72 17.50 -3.61
N GLY A 240 -21.18 16.65 -4.54
CA GLY A 240 -22.38 16.91 -5.34
C GLY A 240 -23.66 17.00 -4.50
N LEU A 241 -23.82 16.11 -3.50
CA LEU A 241 -24.94 16.16 -2.57
C LEU A 241 -24.91 17.44 -1.72
N ARG A 242 -23.74 17.79 -1.19
CA ARG A 242 -23.57 19.01 -0.39
C ARG A 242 -23.85 20.28 -1.22
N GLN A 243 -23.34 20.33 -2.44
CA GLN A 243 -23.59 21.47 -3.34
C GLN A 243 -25.07 21.60 -3.68
N ALA A 244 -25.78 20.50 -3.92
CA ALA A 244 -27.23 20.52 -4.15
C ALA A 244 -28.00 21.06 -2.94
N GLN A 245 -27.58 20.72 -1.71
CA GLN A 245 -28.17 21.29 -0.50
C GLN A 245 -27.88 22.78 -0.34
N GLU A 246 -26.63 23.21 -0.55
CA GLU A 246 -26.26 24.62 -0.51
C GLU A 246 -27.03 25.45 -1.55
N ASP A 247 -27.20 24.92 -2.76
CA ASP A 247 -27.95 25.57 -3.84
C ASP A 247 -29.45 25.68 -3.50
N ALA A 248 -30.05 24.65 -2.91
CA ALA A 248 -31.43 24.69 -2.41
C ALA A 248 -31.61 25.74 -1.30
N ALA A 249 -30.68 25.81 -0.34
CA ALA A 249 -30.69 26.81 0.72
C ALA A 249 -30.56 28.24 0.16
N ARG A 250 -29.67 28.46 -0.83
CA ARG A 250 -29.52 29.75 -1.50
C ARG A 250 -30.77 30.15 -2.28
N GLN A 251 -31.42 29.21 -2.96
CA GLN A 251 -32.67 29.46 -3.67
C GLN A 251 -33.77 29.90 -2.69
N LEU A 252 -33.87 29.25 -1.53
CA LEU A 252 -34.83 29.61 -0.48
C LEU A 252 -34.58 31.03 0.03
N GLN A 253 -33.33 31.35 0.33
CA GLN A 253 -32.95 32.67 0.83
C GLN A 253 -33.19 33.77 -0.22
N THR A 254 -32.98 33.47 -1.50
CA THR A 254 -33.27 34.40 -2.60
C THR A 254 -34.77 34.62 -2.77
N ALA A 255 -35.57 33.57 -2.66
CA ALA A 255 -37.03 33.65 -2.72
C ALA A 255 -37.60 34.49 -1.56
N LEU A 256 -37.09 34.29 -0.33
CA LEU A 256 -37.45 35.09 0.84
C LEU A 256 -37.01 36.55 0.72
N ALA A 257 -35.81 36.81 0.20
CA ALA A 257 -35.29 38.17 0.00
C ALA A 257 -36.05 38.96 -1.08
N ALA A 258 -36.65 38.29 -2.07
CA ALA A 258 -37.42 38.91 -3.14
C ALA A 258 -38.83 39.37 -2.70
N ALA A 259 -39.28 38.99 -1.50
CA ALA A 259 -40.58 39.36 -1.00
C ALA A 259 -40.67 40.85 -0.61
N PRO A 260 -41.82 41.53 -0.77
CA PRO A 260 -41.94 42.94 -0.41
C PRO A 260 -41.96 43.18 1.11
N THR A 261 -41.32 44.27 1.54
CA THR A 261 -41.25 44.73 2.94
C THR A 261 -42.06 45.97 3.25
N GLU A 262 -42.79 46.51 2.27
CA GLU A 262 -43.62 47.69 2.47
C GLU A 262 -44.86 47.32 3.29
N ALA A 263 -44.92 47.82 4.53
CA ALA A 263 -46.06 47.67 5.42
C ALA A 263 -46.41 49.02 6.07
N PRO A 264 -47.70 49.23 6.41
CA PRO A 264 -48.19 50.52 6.91
C PRO A 264 -47.66 50.91 8.31
N THR A 265 -47.16 49.96 9.10
CA THR A 265 -46.74 50.18 10.49
C THR A 265 -45.31 49.66 10.70
N GLU A 266 -44.52 50.34 11.54
CA GLU A 266 -43.16 49.89 11.88
C GLU A 266 -43.14 48.47 12.48
N ARG A 267 -44.19 48.07 13.21
CA ARG A 267 -44.30 46.73 13.82
C ARG A 267 -44.45 45.62 12.78
N THR A 268 -45.31 45.80 11.78
CA THR A 268 -45.50 44.85 10.66
C THR A 268 -44.30 44.85 9.72
N GLN A 269 -43.66 46.00 9.55
CA GLN A 269 -42.43 46.12 8.77
C GLN A 269 -41.25 45.38 9.44
N ALA A 270 -41.13 45.44 10.78
CA ALA A 270 -40.11 44.69 11.51
C ALA A 270 -40.26 43.17 11.35
N LEU A 271 -41.50 42.67 11.36
CA LEU A 271 -41.80 41.26 11.12
C LEU A 271 -41.41 40.82 9.70
N LEU A 272 -41.86 41.56 8.67
CA LEU A 272 -41.54 41.26 7.27
C LEU A 272 -40.03 41.36 7.00
N ALA A 273 -39.35 42.36 7.57
CA ALA A 273 -37.91 42.51 7.43
C ALA A 273 -37.10 41.42 8.14
N ALA A 274 -37.65 40.80 9.20
CA ALA A 274 -37.04 39.65 9.85
C ALA A 274 -37.21 38.37 9.02
N LEU A 275 -38.41 38.14 8.47
CA LEU A 275 -38.70 37.04 7.56
C LEU A 275 -37.85 37.11 6.26
N GLN A 276 -37.71 38.30 5.67
CA GLN A 276 -36.84 38.54 4.51
C GLN A 276 -35.37 38.15 4.77
N ARG A 277 -34.88 38.42 5.98
CA ARG A 277 -33.50 38.11 6.38
C ARG A 277 -33.31 36.64 6.75
N GLY A 278 -34.38 35.85 6.79
CA GLY A 278 -34.37 34.49 7.33
C GLY A 278 -34.09 34.45 8.83
N ASP A 279 -34.23 35.58 9.54
CA ASP A 279 -33.99 35.67 10.98
C ASP A 279 -35.29 35.34 11.71
N LEU A 280 -35.47 34.05 11.95
CA LEU A 280 -36.69 33.50 12.56
C LEU A 280 -36.84 33.89 14.03
N ALA A 281 -35.73 34.08 14.75
CA ALA A 281 -35.75 34.54 16.13
C ALA A 281 -36.21 36.01 16.20
N ALA A 282 -35.74 36.85 15.27
CA ALA A 282 -36.24 38.21 15.13
C ALA A 282 -37.70 38.24 14.65
N ALA A 283 -38.10 37.33 13.76
CA ALA A 283 -39.47 37.22 13.28
C ALA A 283 -40.44 36.81 14.39
N GLU A 284 -40.07 35.83 15.22
CA GLU A 284 -40.83 35.40 16.39
C GLU A 284 -40.98 36.54 17.42
N THR A 285 -39.91 37.29 17.66
CA THR A 285 -39.92 38.44 18.58
C THR A 285 -40.82 39.56 18.05
N ALA A 286 -40.72 39.86 16.75
CA ALA A 286 -41.59 40.85 16.09
C ALA A 286 -43.05 40.40 16.09
N ALA A 287 -43.32 39.10 15.89
CA ALA A 287 -44.66 38.53 15.97
C ALA A 287 -45.25 38.67 17.39
N ARG A 288 -44.49 38.35 18.45
CA ARG A 288 -44.95 38.57 19.85
C ARG A 288 -45.30 40.02 20.13
N GLN A 289 -44.44 40.96 19.72
CA GLN A 289 -44.68 42.39 19.88
C GLN A 289 -45.93 42.87 19.12
N LEU A 290 -46.25 42.22 18.01
CA LEU A 290 -47.47 42.46 17.24
C LEU A 290 -48.74 41.94 17.96
N ALA A 291 -48.64 40.80 18.65
CA ALA A 291 -49.74 40.20 19.41
C ALA A 291 -50.05 40.93 20.73
N GLU A 292 -49.02 41.44 21.40
CA GLU A 292 -49.13 42.14 22.70
C GLU A 292 -49.51 43.62 22.56
N GLY A 293 -49.47 44.16 21.34
CA GLY A 293 -49.78 45.55 21.03
C GLY A 293 -51.28 45.86 20.92
N GLU A 294 -51.59 47.10 20.54
CA GLU A 294 -52.95 47.48 20.13
C GLU A 294 -53.42 46.66 18.93
N ALA A 295 -54.72 46.33 18.90
CA ALA A 295 -55.32 45.58 17.80
C ALA A 295 -55.09 46.31 16.46
N LEU A 296 -54.63 45.56 15.46
CA LEU A 296 -54.44 46.07 14.10
C LEU A 296 -55.78 46.60 13.57
N SER A 297 -55.72 47.73 12.87
CA SER A 297 -56.86 48.15 12.05
C SER A 297 -57.12 47.14 10.92
N SER A 298 -58.34 47.11 10.37
CA SER A 298 -58.67 46.16 9.30
C SER A 298 -57.79 46.35 8.06
N GLU A 299 -57.28 47.56 7.83
CA GLU A 299 -56.39 47.89 6.72
C GLU A 299 -54.96 47.34 6.96
N GLU A 300 -54.45 47.45 8.18
CA GLU A 300 -53.15 46.87 8.57
C GLU A 300 -53.18 45.35 8.58
N GLN A 301 -54.29 44.76 9.05
CA GLN A 301 -54.55 43.32 9.00
C GLN A 301 -54.54 42.81 7.55
N ALA A 302 -55.22 43.52 6.64
CA ALA A 302 -55.27 43.17 5.22
C ALA A 302 -53.88 43.28 4.55
N ALA A 303 -53.10 44.32 4.90
CA ALA A 303 -51.75 44.50 4.39
C ALA A 303 -50.79 43.39 4.84
N LEU A 304 -50.85 43.00 6.13
CA LEU A 304 -50.05 41.89 6.67
C LEU A 304 -50.40 40.56 5.96
N ASN A 305 -51.69 40.27 5.83
CA ASN A 305 -52.17 39.06 5.18
C ASN A 305 -51.74 39.01 3.70
N ALA A 306 -51.81 40.14 2.98
CA ALA A 306 -51.34 40.23 1.60
C ALA A 306 -49.83 39.99 1.47
N ALA A 307 -49.02 40.54 2.39
CA ALA A 307 -47.57 40.35 2.39
C ALA A 307 -47.18 38.89 2.71
N LEU A 308 -47.85 38.26 3.68
CA LEU A 308 -47.66 36.84 4.00
C LEU A 308 -48.10 35.91 2.85
N ALA A 309 -49.17 36.26 2.14
CA ALA A 309 -49.60 35.50 0.96
C ALA A 309 -48.59 35.58 -0.19
N GLN A 310 -47.97 36.74 -0.41
CA GLN A 310 -46.91 36.89 -1.41
C GLN A 310 -45.63 36.15 -1.01
N LEU A 311 -45.29 36.14 0.28
CA LEU A 311 -44.20 35.32 0.83
C LEU A 311 -44.47 33.83 0.64
N ALA A 312 -45.71 33.38 0.87
CA ALA A 312 -46.11 32.00 0.63
C ALA A 312 -45.96 31.61 -0.85
N GLU A 313 -46.40 32.47 -1.77
CA GLU A 313 -46.30 32.24 -3.21
C GLU A 313 -44.84 32.17 -3.69
N ALA A 314 -43.97 33.03 -3.15
CA ALA A 314 -42.53 32.99 -3.42
C ALA A 314 -41.85 31.73 -2.84
N ALA A 315 -42.27 31.30 -1.65
CA ALA A 315 -41.75 30.10 -1.00
C ALA A 315 -42.20 28.80 -1.68
N GLN A 316 -43.35 28.80 -2.37
CA GLN A 316 -44.00 27.59 -2.89
C GLN A 316 -43.15 26.81 -3.91
N ALA A 317 -42.28 27.49 -4.65
CA ALA A 317 -41.40 26.86 -5.62
C ALA A 317 -40.18 26.17 -4.98
N VAL A 318 -39.85 26.50 -3.73
CA VAL A 318 -38.62 26.04 -3.06
C VAL A 318 -38.92 25.13 -1.87
N ASP A 319 -39.88 25.53 -1.03
CA ASP A 319 -40.29 24.78 0.16
C ASP A 319 -41.83 24.87 0.31
N PRO A 320 -42.56 23.81 -0.10
CA PRO A 320 -44.03 23.82 -0.09
C PRO A 320 -44.61 23.82 1.33
N GLU A 321 -43.87 23.30 2.31
CA GLU A 321 -44.30 23.21 3.72
C GLU A 321 -44.21 24.60 4.38
N LEU A 322 -43.13 25.34 4.08
CA LEU A 322 -43.00 26.76 4.38
C LEU A 322 -44.10 27.61 3.72
N ALA A 323 -44.42 27.33 2.47
CA ALA A 323 -45.46 28.06 1.75
C ALA A 323 -46.85 27.84 2.36
N GLU A 324 -47.17 26.60 2.74
CA GLU A 324 -48.47 26.25 3.33
C GLU A 324 -48.67 26.93 4.69
N THR A 325 -47.64 26.97 5.51
CA THR A 325 -47.66 27.63 6.83
C THR A 325 -47.69 29.16 6.73
N LEU A 326 -46.96 29.75 5.78
CA LEU A 326 -47.07 31.18 5.45
C LEU A 326 -48.48 31.54 4.91
N ALA A 327 -49.07 30.67 4.09
CA ALA A 327 -50.44 30.84 3.59
C ALA A 327 -51.47 30.71 4.73
N ALA A 328 -51.27 29.79 5.67
CA ALA A 328 -52.10 29.68 6.86
C ALA A 328 -52.05 30.97 7.69
N ALA A 329 -50.85 31.52 7.93
CA ALA A 329 -50.68 32.80 8.61
C ALA A 329 -51.33 33.97 7.85
N ALA A 330 -51.32 33.95 6.52
CA ALA A 330 -51.97 34.95 5.68
C ALA A 330 -53.52 34.93 5.73
N THR A 331 -54.13 33.82 6.17
CA THR A 331 -55.60 33.70 6.30
C THR A 331 -56.13 33.98 7.71
N ALA A 332 -55.24 34.28 8.64
CA ALA A 332 -55.58 34.55 10.04
C ALA A 332 -56.50 35.79 10.19
N ARG A 333 -57.46 35.70 11.11
CA ARG A 333 -58.49 36.76 11.29
C ARG A 333 -58.01 37.91 12.15
N ASP A 334 -57.22 37.60 13.18
CA ASP A 334 -56.69 38.56 14.15
C ASP A 334 -55.17 38.40 14.29
N ALA A 335 -54.51 39.44 14.79
CA ALA A 335 -53.05 39.44 15.00
C ALA A 335 -52.58 38.25 15.87
N GLY A 336 -53.40 37.82 16.85
CA GLY A 336 -53.11 36.68 17.72
C GLY A 336 -53.06 35.33 16.98
N GLU A 337 -53.91 35.12 15.98
CA GLU A 337 -53.90 33.88 15.18
C GLU A 337 -52.72 33.86 14.21
N ALA A 338 -52.43 34.99 13.56
CA ALA A 338 -51.29 35.14 12.66
C ALA A 338 -49.96 34.89 13.41
N THR A 339 -49.86 35.44 14.62
CA THR A 339 -48.67 35.32 15.46
C THR A 339 -48.51 33.93 16.06
N ALA A 340 -49.61 33.24 16.40
CA ALA A 340 -49.56 31.82 16.79
C ALA A 340 -49.07 30.92 15.64
N ALA A 341 -49.54 31.15 14.41
CA ALA A 341 -49.08 30.41 13.22
C ALA A 341 -47.59 30.67 12.94
N LEU A 342 -47.15 31.93 13.02
CA LEU A 342 -45.74 32.31 12.82
C LEU A 342 -44.82 31.81 13.96
N GLN A 343 -45.31 31.69 15.19
CA GLN A 343 -44.53 31.09 16.29
C GLN A 343 -44.35 29.58 16.11
N ALA A 344 -45.40 28.87 15.69
CA ALA A 344 -45.29 27.45 15.36
C ALA A 344 -44.29 27.22 14.22
N LEU A 345 -44.40 28.02 13.17
CA LEU A 345 -43.45 28.05 12.05
C LEU A 345 -42.01 28.31 12.52
N ALA A 346 -41.78 29.35 13.32
CA ALA A 346 -40.45 29.72 13.78
C ALA A 346 -39.81 28.60 14.61
N GLY A 347 -40.60 27.92 15.46
CA GLY A 347 -40.13 26.76 16.21
C GLY A 347 -39.76 25.57 15.32
N GLU A 348 -40.60 25.27 14.33
CA GLU A 348 -40.41 24.15 13.40
C GLU A 348 -39.21 24.39 12.46
N LEU A 349 -39.09 25.58 11.89
CA LEU A 349 -37.94 25.97 11.10
C LEU A 349 -36.65 26.10 11.93
N ALA A 350 -36.72 26.56 13.18
CA ALA A 350 -35.54 26.62 14.03
C ALA A 350 -35.01 25.20 14.32
N GLN A 351 -35.92 24.25 14.57
CA GLN A 351 -35.57 22.85 14.70
C GLN A 351 -35.01 22.30 13.38
N GLN A 352 -35.66 22.58 12.24
CA GLN A 352 -35.20 22.16 10.92
C GLN A 352 -33.84 22.77 10.53
N GLN A 353 -33.58 24.02 10.88
CA GLN A 353 -32.27 24.66 10.68
C GLN A 353 -31.20 24.02 11.55
N GLN A 354 -31.53 23.67 12.81
CA GLN A 354 -30.58 22.99 13.69
C GLN A 354 -30.27 21.58 13.20
N GLU A 355 -31.27 20.87 12.67
CA GLU A 355 -31.11 19.57 12.01
C GLU A 355 -30.23 19.70 10.75
N ARG A 356 -30.54 20.65 9.84
CA ARG A 356 -29.71 20.95 8.65
C ARG A 356 -28.27 21.35 9.00
N ALA A 357 -28.05 22.16 10.03
CA ALA A 357 -26.71 22.54 10.45
C ALA A 357 -25.93 21.35 11.03
N ALA A 358 -26.59 20.46 11.77
CA ALA A 358 -26.00 19.22 12.25
C ALA A 358 -25.68 18.27 11.07
N GLU A 359 -26.54 18.20 10.06
CA GLU A 359 -26.32 17.44 8.83
C GLU A 359 -25.12 17.96 8.05
N GLU A 360 -25.05 19.27 7.79
CA GLU A 360 -23.90 19.89 7.11
C GLU A 360 -22.59 19.61 7.85
N ALA A 361 -22.61 19.65 9.18
CA ALA A 361 -21.45 19.32 10.00
C ALA A 361 -21.06 17.83 9.87
N GLN A 362 -22.04 16.92 9.81
CA GLN A 362 -21.79 15.49 9.62
C GLN A 362 -21.27 15.19 8.20
N LEU A 363 -21.88 15.76 7.15
CA LEU A 363 -21.43 15.62 5.76
C LEU A 363 -20.03 16.23 5.57
N ALA A 364 -19.74 17.39 6.18
CA ALA A 364 -18.40 17.98 6.18
C ALA A 364 -17.39 17.08 6.89
N GLY A 365 -17.79 16.44 8.00
CA GLY A 365 -16.97 15.46 8.71
C GLY A 365 -16.64 14.22 7.85
N LEU A 366 -17.62 13.71 7.10
CA LEU A 366 -17.42 12.61 6.15
C LEU A 366 -16.44 13.01 5.03
N GLN A 367 -16.60 14.21 4.47
CA GLN A 367 -15.73 14.71 3.41
C GLN A 367 -14.29 14.87 3.91
N ALA A 368 -14.12 15.48 5.10
CA ALA A 368 -12.81 15.59 5.73
C ALA A 368 -12.20 14.21 6.02
N GLY A 369 -13.01 13.22 6.41
CA GLY A 369 -12.59 11.84 6.59
C GLY A 369 -12.08 11.20 5.29
N LEU A 370 -12.77 11.38 4.17
CA LEU A 370 -12.36 10.90 2.85
C LEU A 370 -11.06 11.57 2.38
N GLN A 371 -10.96 12.89 2.56
CA GLN A 371 -9.76 13.67 2.20
C GLN A 371 -8.54 13.23 3.00
N ASN A 372 -8.68 13.12 4.32
CA ASN A 372 -7.63 12.60 5.20
C ASN A 372 -7.20 11.19 4.79
N GLY A 373 -8.16 10.34 4.43
CA GLY A 373 -7.86 8.99 3.98
C GLY A 373 -7.08 8.93 2.68
N ARG A 374 -7.43 9.78 1.72
CA ARG A 374 -6.71 9.92 0.45
C ARG A 374 -5.29 10.42 0.68
N GLU A 375 -5.10 11.41 1.55
CA GLU A 375 -3.77 11.93 1.92
C GLU A 375 -2.93 10.88 2.62
N GLN A 376 -3.50 10.12 3.56
CA GLN A 376 -2.81 9.02 4.22
C GLN A 376 -2.37 7.92 3.24
N LEU A 377 -3.24 7.56 2.29
CA LEU A 377 -2.91 6.59 1.25
C LEU A 377 -1.82 7.10 0.30
N ALA A 378 -1.88 8.37 -0.09
CA ALA A 378 -0.86 9.03 -0.91
C ALA A 378 0.48 9.13 -0.18
N ALA A 379 0.47 9.46 1.11
CA ALA A 379 1.66 9.49 1.95
C ALA A 379 2.29 8.09 2.09
N ALA A 380 1.47 7.05 2.26
CA ALA A 380 1.95 5.66 2.27
C ALA A 380 2.57 5.26 0.91
N GLN A 381 2.04 5.78 -0.21
CA GLN A 381 2.58 5.54 -1.55
C GLN A 381 3.88 6.30 -1.81
N GLN A 382 4.01 7.53 -1.32
CA GLN A 382 5.27 8.28 -1.37
C GLN A 382 6.35 7.66 -0.48
N ALA A 383 5.97 7.21 0.73
CA ALA A 383 6.87 6.45 1.59
C ALA A 383 7.32 5.13 0.95
N ALA A 384 6.46 4.52 0.12
CA ALA A 384 6.78 3.31 -0.63
C ALA A 384 7.67 3.54 -1.87
N THR A 385 7.66 4.74 -2.45
CA THR A 385 8.46 5.07 -3.65
C THR A 385 9.74 5.84 -3.33
N GLY A 386 9.92 6.30 -2.09
CA GLY A 386 11.14 6.95 -1.61
C GLY A 386 12.30 5.98 -1.39
N GLU A 387 13.32 6.05 -2.25
CA GLU A 387 14.60 5.39 -2.05
C GLU A 387 15.29 5.86 -0.75
N GLY A 388 15.22 5.02 0.29
CA GLY A 388 16.30 4.88 1.29
C GLY A 388 16.31 5.90 2.44
N GLY A 389 15.44 5.69 3.43
CA GLY A 389 15.58 6.28 4.77
C GLY A 389 15.34 5.23 5.84
N PHE A 390 16.25 5.10 6.79
CA PHE A 390 16.13 4.23 7.96
C PHE A 390 14.82 4.52 8.73
N PRO A 391 14.17 3.51 9.36
CA PRO A 391 13.01 3.78 10.20
C PRO A 391 13.47 4.46 11.49
N GLN A 392 13.12 5.73 11.66
CA GLN A 392 13.25 6.43 12.93
C GLN A 392 11.86 6.55 13.57
N PRO A 393 11.64 6.02 14.79
CA PRO A 393 10.38 6.22 15.48
C PRO A 393 10.42 7.59 16.17
N GLY A 394 9.51 8.49 15.81
CA GLY A 394 9.42 9.80 16.47
C GLY A 394 8.36 10.74 15.91
N ARG A 395 7.28 10.91 16.68
CA ARG A 395 6.24 11.95 16.64
C ARG A 395 6.56 13.25 15.89
N GLY A 396 5.56 13.75 15.18
CA GLY A 396 5.35 15.18 14.93
C GLY A 396 4.39 15.43 13.77
N ALA A 397 3.15 15.78 14.08
CA ALA A 397 2.24 16.37 13.10
C ALA A 397 2.87 17.65 12.53
N ALA A 398 3.03 17.72 11.22
CA ALA A 398 3.44 18.93 10.52
C ALA A 398 2.43 19.20 9.41
N GLN A 399 1.57 20.16 9.72
CA GLN A 399 0.66 20.84 8.81
C GLN A 399 1.51 21.61 7.80
N HIS A 400 1.41 21.29 6.52
CA HIS A 400 2.07 22.05 5.45
C HIS A 400 1.00 22.59 4.50
N SER A 401 0.76 23.89 4.65
CA SER A 401 0.04 24.75 3.71
C SER A 401 0.99 25.11 2.58
N GLU A 402 0.62 24.80 1.34
CA GLU A 402 1.29 25.26 0.13
C GLU A 402 0.81 26.68 -0.22
N ASP A 403 1.26 27.68 0.53
CA ASP A 403 1.23 29.06 0.05
C ASP A 403 2.38 29.86 0.67
N SER A 404 3.52 29.86 -0.03
CA SER A 404 4.54 30.91 -0.04
C SER A 404 5.81 30.35 -0.67
N GLY A 405 6.18 30.89 -1.83
CA GLY A 405 7.40 30.54 -2.56
C GLY A 405 8.62 30.48 -1.64
N SER A 406 9.18 29.28 -1.47
CA SER A 406 10.43 29.07 -0.76
C SER A 406 11.24 28.02 -1.49
N ALA A 407 12.32 28.49 -2.13
CA ALA A 407 13.38 27.68 -2.71
C ALA A 407 14.11 26.93 -1.58
N ALA A 408 13.68 25.70 -1.30
CA ALA A 408 14.43 24.75 -0.48
C ALA A 408 14.93 23.61 -1.40
N PRO A 409 16.24 23.33 -1.46
CA PRO A 409 16.75 22.21 -2.23
C PRO A 409 16.37 20.90 -1.55
N TYR A 410 16.02 19.88 -2.34
CA TYR A 410 15.74 18.53 -1.88
C TYR A 410 16.96 17.93 -1.15
N GLY A 411 16.75 17.44 0.08
CA GLY A 411 17.65 16.52 0.79
C GLY A 411 18.28 17.04 2.09
N PRO A 412 18.40 16.22 3.15
CA PRO A 412 18.92 16.64 4.47
C PRO A 412 20.44 16.74 4.55
N SER A 413 21.16 16.90 3.43
CA SER A 413 22.60 17.16 3.44
C SER A 413 22.96 18.28 2.47
N ALA A 414 22.90 19.50 3.00
CA ALA A 414 23.51 20.65 2.37
C ALA A 414 25.03 20.38 2.22
N SER A 415 25.45 20.02 1.02
CA SER A 415 26.88 20.12 0.66
C SER A 415 27.26 21.58 0.76
N ALA A 416 28.32 21.89 1.52
CA ALA A 416 28.78 23.26 1.71
C ALA A 416 29.02 23.92 0.35
N ARG A 417 28.27 24.99 0.04
CA ARG A 417 28.59 25.89 -1.08
C ARG A 417 30.03 26.37 -0.86
N LEU A 418 30.92 26.08 -1.79
CA LEU A 418 32.14 26.86 -1.96
C LEU A 418 31.68 28.32 -2.07
N GLN A 419 32.16 29.17 -1.17
CA GLN A 419 31.79 30.59 -1.08
C GLN A 419 32.13 31.28 -2.41
N GLY A 420 31.14 31.34 -3.30
CA GLY A 420 31.18 32.07 -4.55
C GLY A 420 29.91 32.90 -4.65
N ALA A 421 30.07 34.22 -4.74
CA ALA A 421 28.97 35.15 -4.95
C ALA A 421 28.44 35.01 -6.39
N GLY A 422 27.57 34.02 -6.62
CA GLY A 422 26.76 33.88 -7.83
C GLY A 422 25.30 34.15 -7.51
N SER A 423 24.63 34.96 -8.35
CA SER A 423 23.19 35.20 -8.25
C SER A 423 22.40 34.07 -8.92
N GLU A 424 21.23 33.77 -8.35
CA GLU A 424 20.25 32.84 -8.90
C GLU A 424 19.66 33.37 -10.20
N ILE A 425 19.57 32.53 -11.22
CA ILE A 425 18.95 32.87 -12.52
C ILE A 425 17.62 32.10 -12.57
N THR A 426 16.51 32.82 -12.52
CA THR A 426 15.18 32.25 -12.72
C THR A 426 14.84 32.27 -14.20
N LEU A 427 14.71 31.09 -14.80
CA LEU A 427 14.27 30.95 -16.19
C LEU A 427 12.74 31.09 -16.27
N PRO A 428 12.18 31.86 -17.23
CA PRO A 428 10.74 31.88 -17.46
C PRO A 428 10.28 30.52 -18.01
N ARG A 429 9.37 29.85 -17.29
CA ARG A 429 8.75 28.61 -17.76
C ARG A 429 7.67 28.97 -18.79
N ALA A 430 7.90 28.63 -20.06
CA ALA A 430 6.81 28.60 -21.04
C ALA A 430 5.82 27.50 -20.64
N VAL A 431 4.55 27.88 -20.45
CA VAL A 431 3.45 26.96 -20.15
C VAL A 431 3.14 26.18 -21.41
N VAL A 432 3.68 24.96 -21.53
CA VAL A 432 3.31 24.02 -22.58
C VAL A 432 2.37 22.98 -21.97
N ASN A 433 1.09 23.07 -22.33
CA ASN A 433 0.09 22.02 -22.06
C ASN A 433 0.41 20.81 -22.95
N GLY A 434 0.93 19.73 -22.34
CA GLY A 434 1.19 18.46 -23.03
C GLY A 434 1.83 17.41 -22.11
N ASP A 435 1.29 16.19 -22.20
CA ASP A 435 1.51 15.01 -21.35
C ASP A 435 2.88 14.88 -20.65
N THR A 436 2.81 14.79 -19.32
CA THR A 436 3.92 14.48 -18.41
C THR A 436 4.00 12.99 -18.15
N SER A 437 4.31 12.20 -19.18
CA SER A 437 4.46 10.74 -19.06
C SER A 437 5.79 10.26 -19.64
N SER A 438 6.92 10.63 -19.01
CA SER A 438 8.13 9.81 -18.95
C SER A 438 9.26 10.55 -18.21
N THR A 439 9.36 10.38 -16.90
CA THR A 439 10.55 10.79 -16.13
C THR A 439 11.04 9.61 -15.30
N GLY A 440 11.74 8.69 -15.97
CA GLY A 440 12.65 7.75 -15.33
C GLY A 440 14.09 8.20 -15.61
N PRO A 441 15.03 8.07 -14.66
CA PRO A 441 16.43 8.40 -14.90
C PRO A 441 17.02 7.42 -15.93
N GLY A 442 17.56 7.95 -17.03
CA GLY A 442 18.30 7.17 -18.04
C GLY A 442 17.63 6.98 -19.41
N ALA A 443 16.47 7.59 -19.66
CA ALA A 443 15.91 7.61 -21.01
C ALA A 443 16.63 8.69 -21.86
N GLU A 444 17.20 8.29 -23.00
CA GLU A 444 17.66 9.20 -24.06
C GLU A 444 16.46 9.94 -24.64
N THR A 445 16.01 10.98 -23.95
CA THR A 445 14.94 11.86 -24.40
C THR A 445 15.56 13.16 -24.90
N ALA A 446 15.14 13.58 -26.09
CA ALA A 446 15.55 14.87 -26.64
C ALA A 446 15.17 15.98 -25.64
N ALA A 447 16.09 16.92 -25.41
CA ALA A 447 15.88 18.03 -24.50
C ALA A 447 14.59 18.78 -24.89
N ARG A 448 13.62 18.86 -23.96
CA ARG A 448 12.32 19.51 -24.20
C ARG A 448 12.44 21.02 -24.47
N VAL A 449 13.57 21.62 -24.10
CA VAL A 449 13.90 23.01 -24.40
C VAL A 449 15.18 23.00 -25.26
N PRO A 450 15.11 23.40 -26.53
CA PRO A 450 16.27 23.49 -27.39
C PRO A 450 17.33 24.44 -26.83
N TYR A 451 18.60 24.05 -26.92
CA TYR A 451 19.71 24.81 -26.33
C TYR A 451 19.78 26.28 -26.80
N TYR A 452 19.39 26.55 -28.05
CA TYR A 452 19.38 27.91 -28.59
C TYR A 452 18.39 28.85 -27.90
N GLU A 453 17.31 28.33 -27.29
CA GLU A 453 16.29 29.16 -26.61
C GLU A 453 16.79 29.69 -25.28
N VAL A 454 17.65 28.92 -24.60
CA VAL A 454 18.19 29.27 -23.29
C VAL A 454 19.57 29.92 -23.37
N TYR A 455 20.28 29.73 -24.48
CA TYR A 455 21.63 30.26 -24.69
C TYR A 455 21.76 31.79 -24.44
N PRO A 456 20.85 32.67 -24.90
CA PRO A 456 20.98 34.12 -24.70
C PRO A 456 21.04 34.49 -23.22
N THR A 457 20.17 33.88 -22.41
CA THR A 457 20.09 34.11 -20.96
C THR A 457 21.36 33.66 -20.24
N TYR A 458 21.93 32.52 -20.66
CA TYR A 458 23.19 32.04 -20.11
C TYR A 458 24.39 32.90 -20.54
N ALA A 459 24.43 33.34 -21.81
CA ALA A 459 25.48 34.19 -22.32
C ALA A 459 25.50 35.56 -21.62
N GLU A 460 24.32 36.16 -21.40
CA GLU A 460 24.18 37.42 -20.68
C GLU A 460 24.61 37.29 -19.22
N ALA A 461 24.17 36.23 -18.53
CA ALA A 461 24.58 35.97 -17.16
C ALA A 461 26.09 35.71 -17.03
N ALA A 462 26.69 34.99 -17.99
CA ALA A 462 28.13 34.77 -18.03
C ALA A 462 28.90 36.08 -18.25
N ALA A 463 28.44 36.94 -19.17
CA ALA A 463 29.04 38.25 -19.41
C ALA A 463 28.92 39.18 -18.18
N ALA A 464 27.78 39.15 -17.49
CA ALA A 464 27.55 39.89 -16.26
C ALA A 464 28.43 39.38 -15.11
N ALA A 465 28.65 38.07 -15.00
CA ALA A 465 29.56 37.50 -13.99
C ALA A 465 31.03 37.86 -14.27
N LEU A 466 31.46 37.77 -15.54
CA LEU A 466 32.83 38.10 -15.96
C LEU A 466 33.16 39.60 -15.83
N SER A 467 32.16 40.48 -15.88
CA SER A 467 32.37 41.92 -15.65
C SER A 467 32.50 42.28 -14.17
N ARG A 468 31.89 41.50 -13.27
CA ARG A 468 31.92 41.73 -11.82
C ARG A 468 33.16 41.14 -11.14
N GLN A 469 33.75 40.08 -11.69
CA GLN A 469 34.92 39.46 -11.11
C GLN A 469 36.23 40.12 -11.58
N PRO A 470 37.16 40.48 -10.66
CA PRO A 470 38.47 41.01 -11.02
C PRO A 470 39.34 39.88 -11.58
N LEU A 471 39.22 39.64 -12.89
CA LEU A 471 40.01 38.65 -13.63
C LEU A 471 41.22 39.32 -14.29
N PRO A 472 42.42 38.70 -14.25
CA PRO A 472 43.58 39.18 -15.01
C PRO A 472 43.27 39.28 -16.51
N PRO A 473 43.72 40.33 -17.22
CA PRO A 473 43.28 40.62 -18.59
C PRO A 473 43.58 39.50 -19.60
N GLY A 474 44.65 38.72 -19.40
CA GLY A 474 44.99 37.57 -20.25
C GLY A 474 44.04 36.37 -20.11
N LEU A 475 43.40 36.19 -18.94
CA LEU A 475 42.45 35.10 -18.70
C LEU A 475 41.06 35.42 -19.22
N ARG A 476 40.68 36.70 -19.22
CA ARG A 476 39.37 37.16 -19.71
C ARG A 476 39.19 36.82 -21.20
N ALA A 477 40.23 36.99 -22.01
CA ALA A 477 40.20 36.66 -23.43
C ALA A 477 40.02 35.15 -23.68
N SER A 478 40.73 34.30 -22.93
CA SER A 478 40.62 32.85 -23.05
C SER A 478 39.25 32.33 -22.62
N ILE A 479 38.70 32.86 -21.53
CA ILE A 479 37.37 32.48 -21.04
C ILE A 479 36.30 32.91 -22.05
N HIS A 480 36.40 34.13 -22.58
CA HIS A 480 35.49 34.60 -23.62
C HIS A 480 35.56 33.70 -24.87
N SER A 481 36.77 33.35 -25.33
CA SER A 481 36.96 32.46 -26.49
C SER A 481 36.35 31.08 -26.28
N TYR A 482 36.42 30.54 -25.06
CA TYR A 482 35.83 29.24 -24.74
C TYR A 482 34.30 29.29 -24.79
N PHE A 483 33.68 30.29 -24.15
CA PHE A 483 32.22 30.42 -24.16
C PHE A 483 31.65 30.82 -25.52
N SER A 484 32.39 31.57 -26.33
CA SER A 484 32.01 31.84 -27.72
C SER A 484 32.08 30.59 -28.60
N ALA A 485 32.99 29.65 -28.31
CA ALA A 485 33.07 28.39 -29.06
C ALA A 485 31.91 27.42 -28.75
N LEU A 486 31.19 27.65 -27.64
CA LEU A 486 29.98 26.92 -27.26
C LEU A 486 28.70 27.56 -27.81
N ALA A 487 28.81 28.66 -28.59
CA ALA A 487 27.65 29.29 -29.21
C ALA A 487 26.99 28.36 -30.24
N PRO A 488 25.65 28.34 -30.33
CA PRO A 488 24.96 27.64 -31.39
C PRO A 488 25.38 28.20 -32.76
N ALA A 489 25.45 27.34 -33.79
CA ALA A 489 26.04 27.66 -35.10
C ALA A 489 25.43 28.89 -35.79
N ASP A 490 24.19 29.25 -35.48
CA ASP A 490 23.50 30.42 -36.05
C ASP A 490 23.80 31.76 -35.32
N ALA A 491 24.48 31.72 -34.16
CA ALA A 491 24.85 32.91 -33.39
C ALA A 491 26.27 33.43 -33.70
N ALA A 492 27.03 32.71 -34.53
CA ALA A 492 28.42 33.01 -34.88
C ALA A 492 28.53 33.62 -36.30
N THR A 493 27.79 34.69 -36.57
CA THR A 493 28.07 35.60 -37.69
C THR A 493 27.98 37.03 -37.19
N PRO A 494 29.02 37.86 -37.38
CA PRO A 494 29.00 39.27 -36.96
C PRO A 494 28.00 40.12 -37.75
#